data_AF-A0A2R6JI61-F1
#
_entry.id   AF-A0A2R6JI61-F1
#
_cell.length_a   1.000
_cell.length_b   1.000
_cell.length_c   1.000
_cell.angle_alpha   90.00
_cell.angle_beta   90.00
_cell.angle_gamma   90.00
#
_symmetry.space_group_name_H-M   'P 1'
#
loop_
_entity.id
_entity.type
_entity.pdbx_description
1 polymer ?
#
loop_
_entity_poly.entity_id
_entity_poly.type
_entity_poly.pdbx_seq_one_letter_code
_entity_poly.pdbx_strand_id
1 'polypeptide(L)' 'MGRLKIGSVLLVGVSSGLITSQGDASLRVVVAAVVAGLALGVVLVRYLFPSLEGLSPASDRDYRR' A
#
# COMPACT_ATOMS: atom_id res chain seq x y z
N MET A 1 -4.82 -0.55 10.05
CA MET A 1 -4.65 -0.62 8.57
C MET A 1 -5.75 -1.53 8.02
N GLY A 2 -6.59 -1.08 7.09
CA GLY A 2 -7.67 -1.93 6.54
C GLY A 2 -7.13 -3.08 5.68
N ARG A 3 -7.92 -4.15 5.49
CA ARG A 3 -7.54 -5.34 4.70
C ARG A 3 -7.08 -4.96 3.27
N LEU A 4 -7.80 -4.03 2.63
CA LEU A 4 -7.45 -3.54 1.29
C LEU A 4 -6.11 -2.80 1.29
N LYS A 5 -5.86 -1.92 2.27
CA LYS A 5 -4.61 -1.18 2.45
C LYS A 5 -3.41 -2.14 2.58
N ILE A 6 -3.56 -3.19 3.39
CA ILE A 6 -2.52 -4.22 3.57
C ILE A 6 -2.30 -4.97 2.26
N GLY A 7 -3.39 -5.38 1.59
CA GLY A 7 -3.33 -6.06 0.30
C GLY A 7 -2.58 -5.24 -0.76
N SER A 8 -2.85 -3.94 -0.85
CA SER A 8 -2.14 -3.04 -1.78
C SER A 8 -0.64 -2.95 -1.49
N VAL A 9 -0.25 -2.81 -0.22
CA VAL A 9 1.17 -2.78 0.17
C VAL A 9 1.87 -4.08 -0.22
N LEU A 10 1.26 -5.22 0.12
CA LEU A 10 1.80 -6.54 -0.22
C LEU A 10 1.91 -6.74 -1.74
N LEU A 11 0.88 -6.36 -2.49
CA LEU A 11 0.87 -6.47 -3.94
C LEU A 11 2.03 -5.69 -4.57
N VAL A 12 2.28 -4.46 -4.11
CA VAL A 12 3.40 -3.63 -4.59
C VAL A 12 4.74 -4.29 -4.27
N GLY A 13 4.95 -4.68 -3.00
CA GLY A 13 6.22 -5.29 -2.57
C GLY A 13 6.55 -6.59 -3.29
N VAL A 14 5.57 -7.50 -3.35
CA VAL A 14 5.75 -8.80 -4.03
C VAL A 14 5.97 -8.61 -5.54
N SER A 15 5.21 -7.72 -6.18
CA SER A 15 5.38 -7.44 -7.61
C SER A 15 6.77 -6.88 -7.92
N SER A 16 7.27 -5.96 -7.09
CA SER A 16 8.62 -5.41 -7.24
C SER A 16 9.67 -6.53 -7.21
N GLY A 17 9.57 -7.46 -6.25
CA GLY A 17 10.47 -8.61 -6.18
C GLY A 17 10.38 -9.53 -7.39
N LEU A 18 9.18 -9.87 -7.83
CA LEU A 18 8.96 -10.72 -9.00
C LEU A 18 9.50 -10.09 -10.29
N ILE A 19 9.33 -8.78 -10.48
CA ILE A 19 9.87 -8.06 -11.63
C ILE A 19 11.40 -8.09 -11.59
N THR A 20 12.00 -7.79 -10.44
CA THR A 20 13.46 -7.82 -10.28
C THR A 20 14.05 -9.21 -10.49
N SER A 21 13.35 -10.26 -10.05
CA SER A 21 13.81 -11.65 -10.22
C SER A 21 13.89 -12.09 -11.68
N GLN A 22 13.18 -11.44 -12.59
CA GLN A 22 13.21 -11.78 -14.02
C GLN A 22 14.44 -11.21 -14.74
N GLY A 23 15.20 -10.30 -14.11
CA GLY A 23 16.38 -9.66 -14.70
C GLY A 23 17.71 -10.33 -14.34
N ASP A 24 17.73 -11.63 -14.01
CA ASP A 24 18.92 -12.35 -13.50
C ASP A 24 19.58 -11.67 -12.28
N ALA A 25 18.79 -10.92 -11.51
CA ALA A 25 19.27 -10.20 -10.35
C ALA A 25 19.62 -11.18 -9.22
N SER A 26 20.71 -10.91 -8.50
CA SER A 26 21.07 -11.71 -7.33
C SER A 26 19.96 -11.71 -6.27
N LEU A 27 19.86 -12.79 -5.47
CA LEU A 27 18.84 -12.92 -4.42
C LEU A 27 18.81 -11.72 -3.46
N ARG A 28 19.98 -11.14 -3.15
CA ARG A 28 20.08 -9.93 -2.31
C ARG A 28 19.36 -8.74 -2.94
N VAL A 29 19.47 -8.56 -4.25
CA VAL A 29 18.81 -7.48 -4.99
C VAL A 29 17.30 -7.70 -5.05
N VAL A 30 16.85 -8.94 -5.23
CA VAL A 30 15.42 -9.28 -5.19
C VAL A 30 14.81 -8.97 -3.82
N VAL A 31 15.47 -9.38 -2.73
CA VAL A 31 15.00 -9.07 -1.36
C VAL A 31 14.98 -7.57 -1.11
N ALA A 32 16.02 -6.84 -1.54
CA ALA A 32 16.06 -5.39 -1.45
C ALA A 32 14.91 -4.73 -2.22
N ALA A 33 14.58 -5.23 -3.42
CA ALA A 33 13.46 -4.76 -4.21
C ALA A 33 12.11 -5.02 -3.53
N VAL A 34 11.91 -6.18 -2.91
CA VAL A 34 10.70 -6.46 -2.12
C VAL A 34 10.57 -5.47 -0.96
N VAL A 35 11.64 -5.28 -0.19
CA VAL A 35 11.64 -4.37 0.96
C VAL A 35 11.38 -2.92 0.52
N ALA A 36 12.02 -2.48 -0.56
CA ALA A 36 11.80 -1.16 -1.14
C ALA A 36 10.36 -0.99 -1.66
N GLY A 37 9.82 -2.01 -2.33
CA GLY A 37 8.44 -2.01 -2.81
C GLY A 37 7.42 -1.99 -1.66
N LEU A 38 7.66 -2.71 -0.57
CA LEU A 38 6.81 -2.65 0.64
C LEU A 38 6.86 -1.26 1.27
N ALA A 39 8.06 -0.68 1.42
CA ALA A 39 8.21 0.68 1.95
C ALA A 39 7.47 1.70 1.07
N LEU A 40 7.63 1.62 -0.25
CA LEU A 40 6.92 2.47 -1.20
C LEU A 40 5.41 2.26 -1.12
N GLY A 41 4.93 1.01 -1.02
CA GLY A 41 3.52 0.70 -0.84
C GLY A 41 2.92 1.35 0.41
N VAL A 42 3.65 1.33 1.53
CA VAL A 42 3.23 2.01 2.78
C VAL A 42 3.12 3.52 2.57
N VAL A 43 4.12 4.14 1.93
CA VAL A 43 4.11 5.56 1.59
C VAL A 43 2.91 5.89 0.70
N LEU A 44 2.67 5.09 -0.34
CA LEU A 44 1.59 5.28 -1.30
C LEU A 44 0.22 5.20 -0.62
N VAL A 45 -0.01 4.19 0.21
CA VAL A 45 -1.27 4.02 0.94
C VAL A 45 -1.50 5.12 1.96
N ARG A 46 -0.44 5.60 2.63
CA ARG A 46 -0.53 6.76 3.53
C ARG A 46 -0.90 8.03 2.77
N TYR A 47 -0.34 8.21 1.59
CA TYR A 47 -0.62 9.35 0.71
C TYR A 47 -2.04 9.31 0.14
N LEU A 48 -2.49 8.15 -0.36
CA LEU A 48 -3.81 8.00 -0.99
C LEU A 48 -4.97 7.98 0.01
N PHE A 49 -4.74 7.44 1.21
CA PHE A 49 -5.77 7.29 2.22
C PHE A 49 -5.31 7.87 3.56
N PRO A 50 -5.15 9.20 3.66
CA PRO A 50 -4.86 9.87 4.92
C PRO A 50 -5.96 9.58 5.94
N SER A 51 -5.62 9.62 7.23
CA SER A 51 -6.51 9.23 8.33
C SER A 51 -7.90 9.83 8.18
N LEU A 52 -8.90 8.96 8.19
CA LEU A 52 -10.31 9.26 7.93
C LEU A 52 -10.96 10.16 8.99
N GLU A 53 -10.24 10.56 10.03
CA GLU A 53 -10.70 11.57 11.00
C GLU A 53 -11.04 12.93 10.34
N GLY A 54 -10.48 13.22 9.16
CA GLY A 54 -10.81 14.44 8.39
C GLY A 54 -11.82 14.27 7.24
N LEU A 55 -12.26 13.04 6.92
CA LEU A 55 -13.03 12.73 5.71
C LEU A 55 -14.47 12.28 5.97
N SER A 56 -14.96 12.35 7.21
CA SER A 56 -16.38 12.16 7.51
C SER A 56 -17.10 13.48 7.82
N PRO A 57 -17.47 14.31 6.82
CA PRO A 57 -18.48 15.34 6.98
C PRO A 57 -19.91 14.85 6.67
N ALA A 58 -20.18 13.54 6.60
CA ALA A 58 -21.53 13.04 6.27
C ALA A 58 -21.84 11.67 6.88
N SER A 59 -21.76 11.55 8.21
CA SER A 59 -22.71 10.68 8.94
C SER A 59 -24.03 11.45 8.98
N ASP A 60 -24.75 11.40 7.87
CA ASP A 60 -26.05 11.98 7.57
C ASP A 60 -27.13 11.48 8.56
N ARG A 61 -27.02 11.94 9.81
CA ARG A 61 -28.07 11.87 10.84
C ARG A 61 -29.09 13.01 10.66
N ASP A 62 -28.94 13.85 9.65
CA ASP A 62 -29.80 15.01 9.39
C ASP A 62 -30.88 14.76 8.32
N TYR A 63 -30.82 13.66 7.53
CA TYR A 63 -31.93 13.30 6.63
C TYR A 63 -33.21 12.76 7.33
N ARG A 64 -33.27 12.78 8.67
CA ARG A 64 -34.37 12.21 9.47
C ARG A 64 -35.10 13.23 10.36
N ARG A 65 -35.01 14.53 10.08
CA ARG A 65 -35.83 15.56 10.73
C ARG A 65 -36.80 16.23 9.76
#